data_AF-W2WD11-F1
#
_entry.id   AF-W2WD11-F1
#
_cell.length_a   1.000
_cell.length_b   1.000
_cell.length_c   1.000
_cell.angle_alpha   90.00
_cell.angle_beta   90.00
_cell.angle_gamma   90.00
#
_symmetry.space_group_name_H-M   'P 1'
#
loop_
_entity.id
_entity.type
_entity.pdbx_description
1 polymer ?
#
loop_
_entity_poly.entity_id
_entity_poly.type
_entity_poly.pdbx_seq_one_letter_code
_entity_poly.pdbx_strand_id
1 'polypeptide(L)'
;MASPPSTRATRGRGRPRNQDVDAVAASWNDEDVRVLFELRYKTVATRFEGAKTSKQVNEAWSLVASQLCVNRVKVFTTTQCRAKMG
;
A
#
# COMPACT_ATOMS: atom_id res chain seq x y z
N MET A 1 -19.67 -18.57 -49.85
CA MET A 1 -18.88 -17.46 -49.25
C MET A 1 -19.68 -16.91 -48.08
N ALA A 2 -19.14 -16.96 -46.87
CA ALA A 2 -19.73 -16.33 -45.69
C ALA A 2 -18.59 -15.67 -44.91
N SER A 3 -18.62 -14.35 -44.81
CA SER A 3 -17.64 -13.56 -44.05
C SER A 3 -17.90 -13.68 -42.55
N PRO A 4 -16.87 -13.74 -41.69
CA PRO A 4 -17.04 -13.84 -40.25
C PRO A 4 -17.39 -12.47 -39.61
N PRO A 5 -18.14 -12.45 -38.49
CA PRO A 5 -18.38 -11.22 -37.75
C PRO A 5 -17.10 -10.77 -37.01
N SER A 6 -16.62 -9.59 -37.39
CA SER A 6 -15.55 -8.84 -36.74
C SER A 6 -15.98 -8.43 -35.32
N THR A 7 -15.49 -9.14 -34.31
CA THR A 7 -15.67 -8.75 -32.91
C THR A 7 -14.62 -7.71 -32.53
N ARG A 8 -15.09 -6.47 -32.64
CA ARG A 8 -14.60 -5.22 -32.05
C ARG A 8 -13.70 -5.41 -30.82
N ALA A 9 -12.44 -4.99 -30.99
CA ALA A 9 -11.46 -4.83 -29.93
C ALA A 9 -12.00 -3.96 -28.79
N THR A 10 -11.95 -4.48 -27.56
CA THR A 10 -11.98 -3.63 -26.36
C THR A 10 -10.59 -3.65 -25.75
N ARG A 11 -9.79 -2.65 -26.14
CA ARG A 11 -8.58 -2.23 -25.42
C ARG A 11 -8.98 -1.88 -24.00
N GLY A 12 -8.27 -2.45 -23.02
CA GLY A 12 -8.45 -2.06 -21.63
C GLY A 12 -8.01 -3.07 -20.57
N ARG A 13 -7.16 -4.06 -20.85
CA ARG A 13 -6.43 -4.73 -19.75
C ARG A 13 -5.29 -3.81 -19.30
N GLY A 14 -5.67 -2.71 -18.66
CA GLY A 14 -4.77 -1.95 -17.83
C GLY A 14 -4.20 -2.91 -16.79
N ARG A 15 -2.88 -3.11 -16.85
CA ARG A 15 -1.96 -3.64 -15.85
C ARG A 15 -2.64 -4.30 -14.64
N PRO A 16 -2.35 -5.58 -14.31
CA PRO A 16 -2.58 -6.09 -12.97
C PRO A 16 -1.74 -5.22 -12.03
N ARG A 17 -2.34 -4.16 -11.50
CA ARG A 17 -1.77 -3.39 -10.40
C ARG A 17 -2.06 -4.21 -9.17
N ASN A 18 -1.18 -4.12 -8.17
CA ASN A 18 -1.27 -4.69 -6.82
C ASN A 18 -2.60 -4.46 -6.04
N GLN A 19 -3.69 -4.10 -6.71
CA GLN A 19 -5.03 -3.92 -6.16
C GLN A 19 -5.52 -5.16 -5.43
N ASP A 20 -5.26 -6.38 -5.90
CA ASP A 20 -5.73 -7.57 -5.18
C ASP A 20 -5.14 -7.71 -3.76
N VAL A 21 -3.89 -7.27 -3.56
CA VAL A 21 -3.23 -7.30 -2.24
C VAL A 21 -3.75 -6.17 -1.34
N ASP A 22 -4.09 -5.02 -1.92
CA ASP A 22 -4.67 -3.87 -1.22
C ASP A 22 -6.20 -3.98 -1.03
N ALA A 23 -6.89 -4.83 -1.80
CA ALA A 23 -8.34 -5.00 -1.80
C ALA A 23 -8.85 -5.73 -0.56
N VAL A 24 -8.03 -6.60 0.02
CA VAL A 24 -8.33 -7.22 1.30
C VAL A 24 -8.01 -6.20 2.40
N ALA A 25 -9.03 -5.76 3.13
CA ALA A 25 -8.83 -4.93 4.31
C ALA A 25 -7.99 -5.70 5.33
N ALA A 26 -6.83 -5.13 5.72
CA ALA A 26 -6.08 -5.68 6.84
C ALA A 26 -6.97 -5.71 8.08
N SER A 27 -6.97 -6.83 8.81
CA SER A 27 -7.49 -6.82 10.18
C SER A 27 -6.60 -5.90 11.00
N TRP A 28 -7.15 -5.08 11.89
CA TRP A 28 -6.36 -4.22 12.78
C TRP A 28 -6.79 -4.49 14.20
N ASN A 29 -5.83 -4.64 15.11
CA ASN A 29 -6.09 -4.58 16.54
C ASN A 29 -5.40 -3.34 17.15
N ASP A 30 -5.68 -3.03 18.41
CA ASP A 30 -5.16 -1.83 19.07
C ASP A 30 -3.63 -1.82 19.15
N GLU A 31 -3.02 -3.00 19.30
CA GLU A 31 -1.58 -3.17 19.33
C GLU A 31 -0.95 -2.85 17.95
N ASP A 32 -1.53 -3.37 16.86
CA ASP A 32 -1.10 -3.05 15.49
C ASP A 32 -1.11 -1.54 15.26
N VAL A 33 -2.17 -0.85 15.72
CA VAL A 33 -2.31 0.60 15.61
C VAL A 33 -1.28 1.33 16.48
N ARG A 34 -1.05 0.90 17.72
CA ARG A 34 -0.03 1.48 18.61
C ARG A 34 1.37 1.43 17.99
N VAL A 35 1.77 0.28 17.45
CA VAL A 35 3.08 0.15 16.79
C VAL A 35 3.13 0.94 15.48
N LEU A 36 2.05 0.99 14.70
CA LEU A 36 1.99 1.85 13.52
C LEU A 36 2.24 3.33 13.89
N PHE A 37 1.62 3.82 14.97
CA PHE A 37 1.86 5.18 15.48
C PHE A 37 3.31 5.38 15.91
N GLU A 38 3.87 4.44 16.68
CA GLU A 38 5.25 4.53 17.14
C GLU A 38 6.25 4.56 15.98
N LEU A 39 6.05 3.69 14.98
CA LEU A 39 6.88 3.66 13.79
C LEU A 39 6.78 4.97 13.00
N ARG A 40 5.55 5.51 12.82
CA ARG A 40 5.33 6.73 12.04
C ARG A 40 5.92 7.98 12.68
N TYR A 41 5.82 8.11 14.00
CA TYR A 41 6.13 9.35 14.71
C TYR A 41 7.40 9.31 15.57
N LYS A 42 7.96 8.13 15.85
CA LYS A 42 9.24 8.02 16.56
C LYS A 42 10.33 7.47 15.64
N THR A 43 10.12 6.27 15.07
CA THR A 43 11.20 5.56 14.36
C THR A 43 11.49 6.15 12.98
N VAL A 44 10.45 6.43 12.20
CA VAL A 44 10.56 6.86 10.79
C VAL A 44 10.29 8.36 10.63
N ALA A 45 10.03 9.09 11.72
CA ALA A 45 9.65 10.50 11.71
C ALA A 45 10.60 11.38 10.88
N THR A 46 11.90 11.23 11.08
CA THR A 46 12.95 11.99 10.36
C THR A 46 12.92 11.76 8.84
N ARG A 47 12.51 10.56 8.38
CA ARG A 47 12.35 10.26 6.94
C ARG A 47 11.15 10.98 6.35
N PHE A 48 10.10 11.19 7.15
CA PHE A 48 8.93 11.95 6.72
C PHE A 48 9.20 13.45 6.73
N GLU A 49 9.87 13.97 7.75
CA GLU A 49 10.25 15.39 7.84
C GLU A 49 11.21 15.80 6.72
N GLY A 50 12.16 14.92 6.38
CA GLY A 50 13.10 15.15 5.28
C GLY A 50 12.53 14.91 3.88
N ALA A 51 11.29 14.40 3.75
CA ALA A 51 10.72 14.07 2.45
C ALA A 51 10.22 15.33 1.74
N LYS A 52 10.81 15.64 0.58
CA LYS A 52 10.44 16.78 -0.27
C LYS A 52 9.55 16.38 -1.45
N THR A 53 9.41 15.08 -1.68
CA THR A 53 8.68 14.54 -2.83
C THR A 53 7.70 13.45 -2.40
N SER A 54 6.63 13.30 -3.18
CA SER A 54 5.65 12.21 -2.98
C SER A 54 6.29 10.83 -3.01
N LYS A 55 7.35 10.65 -3.82
CA LYS A 55 8.15 9.42 -3.88
C LYS A 55 8.84 9.13 -2.55
N GLN A 56 9.52 10.11 -1.96
CA GLN A 56 10.18 9.96 -0.66
C GLN A 56 9.18 9.68 0.47
N VAL A 57 8.01 10.35 0.44
CA VAL A 57 6.91 10.03 1.37
C VAL A 57 6.43 8.59 1.18
N ASN A 58 6.42 8.08 -0.06
CA ASN A 58 6.08 6.68 -0.34
C ASN A 58 7.11 5.69 0.15
N GLU A 59 8.39 6.00 0.01
CA GLU A 59 9.47 5.19 0.57
C GLU A 59 9.40 5.14 2.10
N ALA A 60 9.14 6.27 2.76
CA ALA A 60 8.96 6.33 4.21
C ALA A 60 7.77 5.48 4.69
N TRP A 61 6.62 5.56 4.01
CA TRP A 61 5.48 4.70 4.31
C TRP A 61 5.74 3.22 4.03
N SER A 62 6.49 2.90 2.98
CA SER A 62 6.88 1.51 2.70
C SER A 62 7.78 0.96 3.81
N LEU A 63 8.69 1.78 4.35
CA LEU A 63 9.52 1.39 5.48
C LEU A 63 8.69 1.12 6.75
N VAL A 64 7.69 1.97 7.03
CA VAL A 64 6.74 1.75 8.13
C VAL A 64 6.01 0.42 7.95
N ALA A 65 5.48 0.15 6.75
CA ALA A 65 4.79 -1.11 6.47
C ALA A 65 5.71 -2.32 6.67
N SER A 66 6.93 -2.30 6.14
CA SER A 66 7.90 -3.37 6.32
C SER A 66 8.24 -3.62 7.79
N GLN A 67 8.45 -2.58 8.59
CA GLN A 67 8.74 -2.71 10.02
C GLN A 67 7.54 -3.22 10.81
N LEU A 68 6.34 -2.72 10.50
CA LEU A 68 5.10 -3.20 11.12
C LEU A 68 4.89 -4.69 10.83
N CYS A 69 5.18 -5.13 9.61
CA CYS A 69 5.06 -6.54 9.23
C CYS A 69 5.94 -7.46 10.08
N VAL A 70 7.17 -7.04 10.33
CA VAL A 70 8.12 -7.80 11.16
C VAL A 70 7.68 -7.78 12.63
N ASN A 71 7.32 -6.61 13.16
CA ASN A 71 6.95 -6.46 14.57
C ASN A 71 5.67 -7.21 14.96
N ARG A 72 4.72 -7.33 14.03
CA ARG A 72 3.41 -7.95 14.27
C ARG A 72 3.27 -9.33 13.63
N VAL A 73 4.29 -9.80 12.91
CA VAL A 73 4.28 -11.09 12.18
C VAL A 73 3.03 -11.21 11.29
N LYS A 74 2.75 -10.13 10.54
CA LYS A 74 1.50 -9.96 9.80
C LYS A 74 1.73 -9.08 8.58
N VAL A 75 1.09 -9.39 7.45
CA VAL A 75 1.30 -8.61 6.22
C VAL A 75 0.44 -7.35 6.24
N PHE A 76 1.10 -6.20 6.13
CA PHE A 76 0.51 -4.89 5.92
C PHE A 76 1.11 -4.25 4.68
N THR A 77 0.27 -3.61 3.87
CA THR A 77 0.75 -2.85 2.72
C THR A 77 0.97 -1.38 3.07
N THR A 78 1.79 -0.71 2.27
CA THR A 78 1.99 0.74 2.34
C THR A 78 0.67 1.50 2.26
N THR A 79 -0.24 1.06 1.39
CA THR A 79 -1.56 1.67 1.19
C THR A 79 -2.43 1.52 2.44
N GLN A 80 -2.47 0.33 3.04
CA GLN A 80 -3.22 0.07 4.26
C GLN A 80 -2.70 0.90 5.44
N CYS A 81 -1.37 0.98 5.62
CA CYS A 81 -0.76 1.78 6.69
C CYS A 81 -1.11 3.27 6.56
N ARG A 82 -1.09 3.79 5.32
CA ARG A 82 -1.50 5.16 5.02
C ARG A 82 -2.97 5.39 5.30
N ALA A 83 -3.83 4.53 4.78
CA ALA A 83 -5.28 4.64 4.94
C ALA A 83 -5.72 4.54 6.41
N LYS A 84 -4.95 3.85 7.25
CA LYS A 84 -5.23 3.75 8.68
C LYS A 84 -4.86 5.03 9.46
N MET A 85 -3.94 5.83 8.94
CA MET A 85 -3.37 7.02 9.61
C MET A 85 -3.86 8.35 9.04
N GLY A 86 -4.39 8.35 7.81
CA GLY A 86 -5.03 9.51 7.17
C GLY A 86 -6.49 9.61 7.57
#